data_AF-A0A6F9ZKM7-F1
#
_entry.id   AF-A0A6F9ZKM7-F1
#
_cell.length_a   1.000
_cell.length_b   1.000
_cell.length_c   1.000
_cell.angle_alpha   90.00
_cell.angle_beta   90.00
_cell.angle_gamma   90.00
#
_symmetry.space_group_name_H-M   'P 1'
#
loop_
_entity.id
_entity.type
_entity.pdbx_description
1 polymer ?
#
loop_
_entity_poly.entity_id
_entity_poly.type
_entity_poly.pdbx_seq_one_letter_code
_entity_poly.pdbx_strand_id
1 'polypeptide(L)'
;MKTTAREGQCLVDIALAATGSVEGVWALALRNGMSVTGELGHGTEIAWEAGDVTDARVAEKYAAEGICPATAVSEKTLAGLLDRPVIIQVPDYMTIKADPVKKQQTRAAVFTGAFTAAFS
;
A
#
# COMPACT_ATOMS: atom_id res chain seq x y z
N MET A 1 -3.53 27.47 -0.53
CA MET A 1 -3.19 26.92 0.80
C MET A 1 -2.74 25.48 0.64
N LYS A 2 -2.07 24.91 1.65
CA LYS A 2 -1.59 23.53 1.64
C LYS A 2 -1.87 22.88 2.99
N THR A 3 -2.29 21.63 2.97
CA THR A 3 -2.44 20.77 4.15
C THR A 3 -1.71 19.46 3.89
N THR A 4 -1.08 18.90 4.93
CA THR A 4 -0.42 17.59 4.83
C THR A 4 -1.32 16.49 5.40
N ALA A 5 -1.39 15.38 4.67
CA ALA A 5 -2.11 14.20 5.11
C ALA A 5 -1.44 13.55 6.32
N ARG A 6 -2.24 13.18 7.32
CA ARG A 6 -1.79 12.39 8.47
C ARG A 6 -2.05 10.91 8.23
N GLU A 7 -1.46 10.06 9.07
CA GLU A 7 -1.68 8.61 9.00
C GLU A 7 -3.16 8.30 9.22
N GLY A 8 -3.71 7.41 8.39
CA GLY A 8 -5.12 6.98 8.49
C GLY A 8 -6.16 7.99 7.97
N GLN A 9 -5.75 9.10 7.36
CA GLN A 9 -6.69 10.01 6.72
C GLN A 9 -7.02 9.59 5.29
N CYS A 10 -8.29 9.74 4.90
CA CYS A 10 -8.67 9.74 3.49
C CYS A 10 -8.86 11.17 2.95
N LEU A 11 -9.00 11.32 1.64
CA LEU A 11 -9.22 12.63 1.02
C LEU A 11 -10.52 13.30 1.52
N VAL A 12 -11.54 12.52 1.90
CA VAL A 12 -12.78 13.01 2.49
C VAL A 12 -12.57 13.63 3.87
N ASP A 13 -11.73 13.02 4.71
CA ASP A 13 -11.39 13.57 6.04
C ASP A 13 -10.75 14.95 5.91
N ILE A 14 -9.87 15.10 4.93
CA ILE A 14 -9.14 16.34 4.67
C ILE A 14 -10.07 17.38 4.03
N ALA A 15 -10.97 16.97 3.14
CA ALA A 15 -11.99 17.85 2.59
C ALA A 15 -12.87 18.41 3.71
N LEU A 16 -13.40 17.56 4.59
CA LEU A 16 -14.23 18.00 5.70
C LEU A 16 -13.51 19.01 6.61
N ALA A 17 -12.24 18.75 6.94
CA ALA A 17 -11.45 19.64 7.78
C ALA A 17 -11.04 20.95 7.09
N ALA A 18 -10.75 20.92 5.79
CA ALA A 18 -10.26 22.09 5.04
C ALA A 18 -11.38 22.96 4.49
N THR A 19 -12.47 22.35 4.00
CA THR A 19 -13.56 23.03 3.30
C THR A 19 -14.86 23.09 4.10
N GLY A 20 -14.97 22.32 5.17
CA GLY A 20 -16.16 22.22 6.01
C GLY A 20 -17.26 21.30 5.45
N SER A 21 -16.98 20.57 4.36
CA SER A 21 -17.96 19.71 3.68
C SER A 21 -17.27 18.48 3.07
N VAL A 22 -17.98 17.35 3.07
CA VAL A 22 -17.53 16.11 2.42
C VAL A 22 -17.48 16.29 0.89
N GLU A 23 -18.43 17.03 0.33
CA GLU A 23 -18.54 17.32 -1.10
C GLU A 23 -17.34 18.11 -1.64
N GLY A 24 -16.63 18.85 -0.77
CA GLY A 24 -15.37 19.51 -1.10
C GLY A 24 -14.29 18.55 -1.63
N VAL A 25 -14.43 17.23 -1.39
CA VAL A 25 -13.51 16.20 -1.87
C VAL A 25 -13.35 16.24 -3.40
N TRP A 26 -14.39 16.61 -4.14
CA TRP A 26 -14.33 16.67 -5.61
C TRP A 26 -13.40 17.78 -6.10
N ALA A 27 -13.49 18.96 -5.49
CA ALA A 27 -12.61 20.09 -5.80
C ALA A 27 -11.15 19.75 -5.45
N LEU A 28 -10.93 19.16 -4.28
CA LEU A 28 -9.60 18.72 -3.84
C LEU A 28 -9.01 17.66 -4.78
N ALA A 29 -9.78 16.64 -5.15
CA ALA A 29 -9.34 15.57 -6.04
C ALA A 29 -8.94 16.11 -7.42
N LEU A 30 -9.80 16.95 -8.01
CA LEU A 30 -9.57 17.52 -9.33
C LEU A 30 -8.33 18.44 -9.35
N ARG A 31 -8.16 19.26 -8.30
CA ARG A 31 -7.03 20.17 -8.18
C ARG A 31 -5.70 19.47 -7.99
N ASN A 32 -5.67 18.36 -7.24
CA ASN A 32 -4.44 17.63 -6.92
C ASN A 32 -4.17 16.46 -7.88
N GLY A 33 -5.07 16.20 -8.84
CA GLY A 33 -4.94 15.05 -9.74
C GLY A 33 -5.00 13.71 -9.00
N MET A 34 -5.79 13.64 -7.93
CA MET A 34 -5.86 12.47 -7.04
C MET A 34 -7.18 11.72 -7.22
N SER A 35 -7.17 10.42 -6.91
CA SER A 35 -8.41 9.65 -6.81
C SER A 35 -9.14 9.98 -5.50
N VAL A 36 -10.46 10.07 -5.55
CA VAL A 36 -11.31 10.29 -4.36
C VAL A 36 -11.28 9.11 -3.40
N THR A 37 -11.11 7.91 -3.93
CA THR A 37 -11.04 6.65 -3.16
C THR A 37 -9.63 6.10 -3.05
N GLY A 38 -8.63 6.86 -3.50
CA GLY A 38 -7.24 6.45 -3.42
C GLY A 38 -6.75 6.39 -1.97
N GLU A 39 -5.83 5.46 -1.70
CA GLU A 39 -5.06 5.51 -0.45
C GLU A 39 -4.18 6.75 -0.42
N LEU A 40 -4.08 7.34 0.76
CA LEU A 40 -3.33 8.56 0.99
C LEU A 40 -2.16 8.26 1.93
N GLY A 41 -0.94 8.53 1.46
CA GLY A 41 0.26 8.35 2.26
C GLY A 41 0.40 9.45 3.33
N HIS A 42 1.03 9.10 4.44
CA HIS A 42 1.46 10.09 5.41
C HIS A 42 2.35 11.15 4.76
N GLY A 43 2.10 12.42 5.07
CA GLY A 43 2.87 13.56 4.59
C GLY A 43 2.54 14.01 3.16
N THR A 44 1.58 13.39 2.49
CA THR A 44 1.13 13.87 1.16
C THR A 44 0.60 15.29 1.26
N GLU A 45 1.15 16.20 0.45
CA GLU A 45 0.68 17.59 0.38
C GLU A 45 -0.57 17.69 -0.50
N ILE A 46 -1.60 18.35 0.02
CA ILE A 46 -2.86 18.60 -0.66
C ILE A 46 -3.06 20.11 -0.76
N ALA A 47 -3.10 20.60 -1.99
CA ALA A 47 -3.38 21.99 -2.30
C ALA A 47 -4.88 22.24 -2.33
N TRP A 48 -5.29 23.38 -1.77
CA TRP A 48 -6.67 23.86 -1.78
C TRP A 48 -6.70 25.39 -1.70
N GLU A 49 -7.79 26.01 -2.12
CA GLU A 49 -7.99 27.46 -2.12
C GLU A 49 -9.20 27.87 -1.29
N ALA A 50 -9.28 29.15 -0.94
CA ALA A 50 -10.42 29.68 -0.19
C ALA A 50 -11.76 29.49 -0.95
N GLY A 51 -11.72 29.47 -2.28
CA GLY A 51 -12.89 29.17 -3.13
C GLY A 51 -13.37 27.71 -3.04
N ASP A 52 -12.56 26.80 -2.51
CA ASP A 52 -12.95 25.40 -2.29
C ASP A 52 -13.74 25.25 -0.97
N VAL A 53 -13.75 26.26 -0.09
CA VAL A 53 -14.44 26.24 1.21
C VAL A 53 -15.95 26.37 1.00
N THR A 54 -16.70 25.39 1.49
CA THR A 54 -18.17 25.34 1.37
C THR A 54 -18.85 25.81 2.66
N ASP A 55 -18.34 25.41 3.84
CA ASP A 55 -18.83 25.89 5.15
C ASP A 55 -17.64 26.30 6.04
N ALA A 56 -17.37 27.60 6.07
CA ALA A 56 -16.26 28.15 6.86
C ALA A 56 -16.41 27.87 8.36
N ARG A 57 -17.63 27.86 8.90
CA ARG A 57 -17.88 27.63 10.33
C ARG A 57 -17.50 26.21 10.72
N VAL A 58 -17.78 25.23 9.87
CA VAL A 58 -17.38 23.84 10.09
C VAL A 58 -15.85 23.71 10.00
N ALA A 59 -15.24 24.23 8.92
CA ALA A 59 -13.78 24.18 8.75
C ALA A 59 -13.04 24.82 9.94
N GLU A 60 -13.49 25.99 10.38
CA GLU A 60 -12.95 26.70 11.55
C GLU A 60 -13.10 25.90 12.84
N LYS A 61 -14.25 25.22 13.04
CA LYS A 61 -14.45 24.38 14.21
C LYS A 61 -13.44 23.23 14.27
N TYR A 62 -13.26 22.52 13.15
CA TYR A 62 -12.27 21.43 13.07
C TYR A 62 -10.86 21.93 13.36
N ALA A 63 -10.49 23.09 12.79
CA ALA A 63 -9.19 23.71 13.02
C ALA A 63 -8.99 24.16 14.48
N ALA A 64 -9.98 24.83 15.07
CA ALA A 64 -9.91 25.37 16.43
C ALA A 64 -9.88 24.27 17.49
N GLU A 65 -10.62 23.18 17.29
CA GLU A 65 -10.64 22.02 18.19
C GLU A 65 -9.51 21.03 17.91
N GLY A 66 -8.72 21.24 16.86
CA GLY A 66 -7.63 20.33 16.47
C GLY A 66 -8.11 18.96 16.02
N ILE A 67 -9.36 18.86 15.55
CA ILE A 67 -9.97 17.60 15.12
C ILE A 67 -9.40 17.22 13.77
N CYS A 68 -8.87 16.00 13.68
CA CYS A 68 -8.35 15.44 12.45
C CYS A 68 -8.90 14.02 12.30
N PRO A 69 -10.02 13.86 11.56
CA PRO A 69 -10.59 12.54 11.31
C PRO A 69 -9.56 11.65 10.61
N ALA A 70 -9.58 10.37 10.94
CA ALA A 70 -8.72 9.33 10.38
C ALA A 70 -9.57 8.09 10.11
N THR A 71 -10.44 8.19 9.10
CA THR A 71 -11.42 7.15 8.81
C THR A 71 -10.90 6.09 7.84
N ALA A 72 -9.73 6.31 7.23
CA ALA A 72 -9.09 5.34 6.36
C ALA A 72 -8.39 4.24 7.16
N VAL A 73 -8.54 3.00 6.70
CA VAL A 73 -7.81 1.84 7.23
C VAL A 73 -7.08 1.19 6.07
N SER A 74 -5.75 1.17 6.11
CA SER A 74 -4.94 0.50 5.09
C SER A 74 -5.08 -1.02 5.20
N GLU A 75 -4.89 -1.72 4.07
CA GLU A 75 -4.94 -3.19 4.06
C GLU A 75 -3.94 -3.81 5.04
N LYS A 76 -2.75 -3.21 5.17
CA LYS A 76 -1.73 -3.64 6.13
C LYS A 76 -2.24 -3.54 7.56
N THR A 77 -2.85 -2.41 7.93
CA THR A 77 -3.42 -2.22 9.26
C THR A 77 -4.56 -3.20 9.51
N LEU A 78 -5.46 -3.36 8.54
CA LEU A 78 -6.58 -4.30 8.65
C LEU A 78 -6.10 -5.75 8.81
N ALA A 79 -5.11 -6.18 8.03
CA ALA A 79 -4.53 -7.52 8.14
C ALA A 79 -3.90 -7.76 9.52
N GLY A 80 -3.18 -6.77 10.05
CA GLY A 80 -2.63 -6.82 11.41
C GLY A 80 -3.71 -6.91 12.49
N LEU A 81 -4.83 -6.20 12.34
CA LEU A 81 -5.97 -6.26 13.27
C LEU A 81 -6.72 -7.59 13.23
N LEU A 82 -6.77 -8.24 12.06
CA LEU A 82 -7.49 -9.50 11.84
C LEU A 82 -6.61 -10.74 12.03
N ASP A 83 -5.35 -10.56 12.48
CA ASP A 83 -4.34 -11.62 12.58
C ASP A 83 -4.20 -12.44 11.27
N ARG A 84 -4.39 -11.76 10.13
CA ARG A 84 -4.27 -12.38 8.81
C ARG A 84 -2.79 -12.33 8.41
N PRO A 85 -2.22 -13.43 7.87
CA PRO A 85 -0.87 -13.38 7.35
C PRO A 85 -0.79 -12.34 6.22
N VAL A 86 -0.02 -11.27 6.44
CA VAL A 86 0.35 -10.33 5.39
C VAL A 86 1.30 -11.07 4.47
N ILE A 87 0.85 -11.44 3.28
CA ILE A 87 1.69 -12.06 2.27
C ILE A 87 2.63 -10.98 1.73
N ILE A 88 3.84 -10.91 2.26
CA ILE A 88 4.90 -10.06 1.72
C ILE A 88 5.33 -10.72 0.41
N GLN A 89 4.90 -10.18 -0.73
CA GLN A 89 5.44 -10.59 -2.02
C GLN A 89 6.89 -10.08 -2.11
N VAL A 90 7.84 -11.01 -1.96
CA VAL A 90 9.25 -10.71 -2.12
C VAL A 90 9.48 -10.35 -3.60
N PRO A 91 10.08 -9.17 -3.91
CA PRO A 91 10.32 -8.77 -5.29
C PRO A 91 11.16 -9.82 -6.04
N ASP A 92 10.88 -10.02 -7.33
CA ASP A 92 11.53 -11.06 -8.14
C ASP A 92 13.06 -11.00 -8.09
N TYR A 93 13.65 -9.80 -7.98
CA TYR A 93 15.10 -9.61 -7.92
C TYR A 93 15.75 -10.10 -6.62
N MET A 94 14.97 -10.35 -5.56
CA MET A 94 15.44 -10.94 -4.30
C MET A 94 15.34 -12.49 -4.31
N THR A 95 14.76 -13.08 -5.35
CA THR A 95 14.57 -14.53 -5.47
C THR A 95 15.57 -15.12 -6.47
N ILE A 96 16.56 -15.86 -6.00
CA ILE A 96 17.43 -16.65 -6.89
C ILE A 96 16.69 -17.92 -7.30
N LYS A 97 16.15 -17.96 -8.52
CA LYS A 97 15.62 -19.19 -9.11
C LYS A 97 16.80 -20.08 -9.50
N ALA A 98 17.07 -21.13 -8.73
CA ALA A 98 18.08 -22.12 -9.11
C ALA A 98 17.65 -22.83 -10.40
N ASP A 99 18.56 -22.91 -11.37
CA ASP A 99 18.31 -23.70 -12.57
C ASP A 99 18.11 -25.18 -12.22
N PRO A 100 17.17 -25.88 -12.88
CA PRO A 100 16.98 -27.30 -12.66
C PRO A 100 18.25 -28.05 -13.11
N VAL A 101 19.06 -28.50 -12.15
CA VAL A 101 20.22 -29.33 -12.42
C VAL A 101 19.73 -30.72 -12.85
N LYS A 102 20.05 -31.13 -14.09
CA LYS A 102 19.85 -32.52 -14.53
C LYS A 102 20.61 -33.42 -13.56
N LYS A 103 19.94 -34.44 -12.99
CA LYS A 103 20.58 -35.43 -12.12
C LYS A 103 21.82 -35.98 -12.82
N GLN A 104 23.00 -35.63 -12.31
CA GLN A 104 24.24 -36.18 -12.83
C GLN A 104 24.30 -37.66 -12.42
N GLN A 105 24.57 -38.55 -13.37
CA GLN A 105 24.85 -39.93 -13.05
C GLN A 105 26.11 -39.98 -12.20
N THR A 106 25.98 -40.43 -10.96
CA THR A 106 27.13 -40.62 -10.08
C THR A 106 27.91 -41.85 -10.53
N ARG A 107 29.20 -41.92 -10.19
CA ARG A 107 30.10 -43.03 -10.54
C ARG A 107 29.49 -44.41 -10.20
N ALA A 108 28.74 -44.50 -9.10
CA ALA A 108 28.05 -45.71 -8.68
C ALA A 108 27.01 -46.22 -9.70
N ALA A 109 26.31 -45.32 -10.39
CA ALA A 109 25.29 -45.67 -11.38
C ALA A 109 25.87 -46.17 -12.72
N VAL A 110 27.12 -45.83 -13.02
CA VAL A 110 27.77 -46.23 -14.29
C VAL A 110 28.27 -47.68 -14.26
N PHE A 111 28.55 -48.22 -13.06
CA PHE A 111 29.15 -49.55 -12.90
C PHE A 111 28.17 -50.65 -12.47
N THR A 112 26.86 -50.38 -12.40
CA THR A 112 25.85 -51.33 -11.90
C THR A 112 25.62 -52.58 -12.75
N GLY A 113 26.26 -52.70 -13.93
CA GLY A 113 26.14 -53.89 -14.79
C GLY A 113 27.44 -54.37 -15.44
N ALA A 114 28.57 -53.66 -15.27
CA ALA A 114 29.81 -53.99 -15.95
C ALA A 114 30.65 -55.08 -15.24
N PHE A 115 30.42 -55.31 -13.94
CA PHE A 115 31.21 -56.25 -13.13
C PHE A 115 30.47 -57.55 -12.77
N THR A 116 29.25 -57.76 -13.26
CA THR A 116 28.45 -58.97 -13.02
C THR A 116 28.56 -60.03 -14.12
N ALA A 117 29.29 -59.75 -15.21
CA ALA A 117 29.58 -60.77 -16.22
C ALA A 117 30.61 -61.75 -15.67
N ALA A 118 30.23 -63.02 -15.53
CA ALA A 118 31.20 -64.08 -15.23
C ALA A 118 32.17 -64.19 -16.41
N PHE A 119 33.47 -64.06 -16.13
CA PHE A 119 34.50 -64.34 -17.13
C PHE A 119 34.39 -65.81 -17.56
N SER A 120 34.10 -66.03 -18.84
CA SER A 120 34.14 -67.33 -19.51
C SER A 120 35.57 -67.75 -19.82
#